data_AF-A0A840NYQ3-F1
#
_entry.id   AF-A0A840NYQ3-F1
#
_cell.length_a   1.000
_cell.length_b   1.000
_cell.length_c   1.000
_cell.angle_alpha   90.00
_cell.angle_beta   90.00
_cell.angle_gamma   90.00
#
_symmetry.space_group_name_H-M   'P 1'
#
loop_
_entity.id
_entity.type
_entity.pdbx_description
1 polymer ?
#
loop_
_entity_poly.entity_id
_entity_poly.type
_entity_poly.pdbx_seq_one_letter_code
_entity_poly.pdbx_strand_id
1 'polypeptide(L)' 'MTGKIKLPDGAPSCWCGNALAEGQAQCSKCLARERWANRRRARNRRERRRAESRRPPRGPRTVVAARVSWT' A
#
# COMPACT_ATOMS: atom_id res chain seq x y z
N MET A 1 -16.73 1.03 2.32
CA MET A 1 -17.70 1.68 1.41
C MET A 1 -18.09 0.68 0.34
N THR A 2 -19.22 0.00 0.50
CA THR A 2 -19.73 -1.02 -0.44
C THR A 2 -21.01 -0.47 -1.06
N GLY A 3 -20.87 0.39 -2.07
CA GLY A 3 -21.99 0.91 -2.85
C GLY A 3 -22.29 -0.03 -4.02
N LYS A 4 -23.48 -0.61 -4.07
CA LYS A 4 -23.97 -1.35 -5.25
C LYS A 4 -24.61 -0.35 -6.21
N ILE A 5 -24.28 -0.43 -7.49
CA ILE A 5 -24.94 0.35 -8.54
C ILE A 5 -25.89 -0.62 -9.27
N LYS A 6 -27.11 -0.19 -9.60
CA LYS A 6 -28.02 -0.99 -10.45
C LYS A 6 -27.74 -0.64 -11.91
N LEU A 7 -27.49 -1.64 -12.77
CA LEU A 7 -27.45 -1.41 -14.21
C LEU A 7 -28.87 -1.17 -14.75
N PRO A 8 -29.01 -0.52 -15.92
CA PRO A 8 -30.31 -0.27 -16.54
C PRO A 8 -31.16 -1.54 -16.73
N ASP A 9 -30.54 -2.71 -16.97
CA ASP A 9 -31.23 -4.00 -17.07
C ASP A 9 -31.59 -4.65 -15.71
N GLY A 10 -31.48 -3.90 -14.60
CA GLY A 10 -31.76 -4.41 -13.25
C GLY A 10 -30.70 -5.37 -12.69
N ALA A 11 -29.68 -5.72 -13.48
CA ALA A 11 -28.59 -6.58 -13.05
C ALA A 11 -27.78 -5.93 -11.91
N PRO A 12 -27.46 -6.68 -10.84
CA PRO A 12 -26.60 -6.18 -9.78
C PRO A 12 -25.20 -5.90 -10.34
N SER A 13 -24.67 -4.70 -10.08
CA SER A 13 -23.29 -4.38 -10.43
C SER A 13 -22.46 -3.92 -9.26
N CYS A 14 -21.18 -4.22 -9.39
CA CYS A 14 -20.17 -3.77 -8.47
C CYS A 14 -20.01 -2.25 -8.63
N TRP A 15 -19.51 -1.57 -7.59
CA TRP A 15 -19.19 -0.15 -7.66
C TRP A 15 -18.31 0.24 -8.87
N CYS A 16 -17.46 -0.68 -9.34
CA CYS A 16 -16.65 -0.48 -10.54
C CYS A 16 -17.41 -0.65 -11.89
N GLY A 17 -18.74 -0.77 -11.86
CA GLY A 17 -19.61 -0.91 -13.04
C GLY A 17 -19.66 -2.31 -13.65
N ASN A 18 -18.89 -3.25 -13.12
CA ASN A 18 -18.85 -4.62 -13.63
C ASN A 18 -20.04 -5.44 -13.12
N ALA A 19 -20.56 -6.33 -13.95
CA ALA A 19 -21.59 -7.28 -13.54
C ALA A 19 -21.13 -8.09 -12.30
N LEU A 20 -22.02 -8.21 -11.33
CA LEU A 20 -21.87 -9.13 -10.19
C LEU A 20 -22.56 -10.45 -10.55
N ALA A 21 -21.90 -11.56 -10.24
CA ALA A 21 -22.60 -12.83 -10.18
C ALA A 21 -23.59 -12.82 -9.01
N GLU A 22 -24.63 -13.63 -9.11
CA GLU A 22 -25.65 -13.76 -8.08
C GLU A 22 -25.02 -14.12 -6.72
N GLY A 23 -25.44 -13.43 -5.65
CA GLY A 23 -24.88 -13.61 -4.31
C GLY A 23 -23.49 -12.98 -4.06
N GLN A 24 -22.81 -12.42 -5.07
CA GLN A 24 -21.52 -11.75 -4.85
C GLN A 24 -21.68 -10.31 -4.35
N ALA A 25 -20.84 -9.92 -3.38
CA ALA A 25 -20.78 -8.54 -2.88
C ALA A 25 -19.85 -7.63 -3.73
N GLN A 26 -18.83 -8.21 -4.37
CA GLN A 26 -17.86 -7.52 -5.20
C GLN A 26 -17.49 -8.38 -6.40
N CYS A 27 -17.20 -7.75 -7.55
CA CYS A 27 -16.74 -8.50 -8.72
C CYS A 27 -15.27 -8.93 -8.56
N SER A 28 -14.87 -9.96 -9.32
CA SER A 28 -13.49 -10.49 -9.31
C SER A 28 -12.42 -9.41 -9.50
N LYS A 29 -12.65 -8.43 -10.38
CA LYS A 29 -11.74 -7.29 -10.61
C LYS A 29 -11.56 -6.44 -9.35
N CYS A 30 -12.66 -6.07 -8.70
CA CYS A 30 -12.62 -5.24 -7.50
C CYS A 30 -12.00 -6.01 -6.31
N LEU A 31 -12.28 -7.32 -6.18
CA LEU A 31 -11.60 -8.21 -5.23
C LEU A 31 -10.09 -8.30 -5.46
N ALA A 32 -9.67 -8.44 -6.72
CA ALA A 32 -8.24 -8.50 -7.06
C ALA A 32 -7.51 -7.19 -6.72
N ARG A 33 -8.14 -6.03 -6.98
CA ARG A 33 -7.61 -4.71 -6.60
C ARG A 33 -7.47 -4.59 -5.08
N GLU A 34 -8.47 -5.01 -4.31
CA GLU A 34 -8.42 -4.98 -2.85
C GLU A 34 -7.30 -5.88 -2.30
N ARG A 35 -7.18 -7.11 -2.81
CA ARG A 35 -6.08 -8.03 -2.46
C ARG A 35 -4.71 -7.44 -2.78
N TRP A 36 -4.56 -6.79 -3.93
CA TRP A 36 -3.30 -6.12 -4.29
C TRP A 36 -3.00 -4.94 -3.36
N ALA A 37 -3.98 -4.09 -3.05
CA ALA A 37 -3.80 -2.96 -2.16
C ALA A 37 -3.38 -3.41 -0.75
N ASN A 38 -3.99 -4.48 -0.24
CA ASN A 38 -3.62 -5.08 1.05
C ASN A 38 -2.20 -5.64 1.04
N ARG A 39 -1.79 -6.34 -0.03
CA ARG A 39 -0.41 -6.81 -0.20
C ARG A 39 0.60 -5.66 -0.27
N ARG A 40 0.28 -4.58 -0.98
CA ARG A 40 1.14 -3.39 -1.05
C ARG A 40 1.30 -2.74 0.33
N ARG A 41 0.21 -2.54 1.07
CA ARG A 41 0.25 -2.02 2.46
C ARG A 41 1.09 -2.91 3.38
N ALA A 42 0.92 -4.23 3.29
CA ALA A 42 1.71 -5.18 4.08
C ALA A 42 3.21 -5.12 3.74
N ARG A 43 3.56 -5.03 2.45
CA ARG A 43 4.95 -4.85 1.99
C ARG A 43 5.56 -3.57 2.55
N ASN A 44 4.89 -2.44 2.41
CA ASN A 44 5.37 -1.15 2.92
C ASN A 44 5.60 -1.20 4.44
N ARG A 45 4.69 -1.81 5.21
CA ARG A 45 4.88 -2.01 6.66
C ARG A 45 6.10 -2.86 6.99
N ARG A 46 6.39 -3.89 6.19
CA ARG A 46 7.58 -4.74 6.35
C ARG A 46 8.86 -3.99 6.02
N GLU A 47 8.86 -3.21 4.94
CA GLU A 47 10.01 -2.40 4.54
C GLU A 47 10.32 -1.32 5.58
N ARG A 48 9.29 -0.63 6.09
CA ARG A 48 9.46 0.35 7.17
C ARG A 48 10.07 -0.28 8.42
N ARG A 49 9.52 -1.41 8.89
CA ARG A 49 10.09 -2.15 10.04
C ARG A 49 11.54 -2.57 9.80
N ARG A 50 11.86 -3.02 8.59
CA ARG A 50 13.25 -3.37 8.22
C ARG A 50 14.18 -2.17 8.20
N ALA A 51 13.67 -0.99 7.84
CA ALA A 51 14.44 0.25 7.87
C ALA A 51 14.66 0.73 9.32
N GLU A 52 13.63 0.66 10.17
CA GLU A 52 13.70 0.95 11.60
C GLU A 52 14.66 -0.01 12.32
N SER A 53 14.60 -1.31 12.02
CA SER A 53 15.48 -2.32 12.62
C SER A 53 16.85 -2.41 11.96
N ARG A 54 17.08 -1.73 10.82
CA ARG A 54 18.38 -1.74 10.17
C ARG A 54 19.31 -0.85 10.98
N ARG A 55 20.47 -1.39 11.33
CA ARG A 55 21.58 -0.57 11.77
C ARG A 55 21.82 0.51 10.71
N PRO A 56 21.88 1.80 11.09
CA PRO A 56 22.19 2.87 10.15
C PRO A 56 23.47 2.51 9.38
N PRO A 57 23.58 2.87 8.09
CA PRO A 57 24.85 2.75 7.38
C PRO A 57 25.94 3.37 8.25
N ARG A 58 27.00 2.62 8.54
CA ARG A 58 28.15 3.18 9.24
C ARG A 58 28.68 4.29 8.33
N GLY A 59 28.51 5.54 8.74
CA GLY A 59 29.02 6.70 8.02
C GLY A 59 30.53 6.53 7.73
N PRO A 60 31.08 7.26 6.75
CA PRO A 60 32.50 7.18 6.44
C PRO A 60 33.33 7.41 7.70
N ARG A 61 34.35 6.56 7.89
CA ARG A 61 35.10 6.39 9.14
C ARG A 61 36.09 7.50 9.47
N THR A 62 35.95 8.69 8.88
CA THR A 62 36.96 9.75 8.96
C THR A 62 36.34 11.14 8.80
N VAL A 63 35.97 11.78 9.91
CA VAL A 63 36.22 13.21 10.09
C VAL A 63 36.61 13.39 11.55
N VAL A 64 37.92 13.41 11.81
CA VAL A 64 38.47 14.00 13.02
C VAL A 64 37.93 15.43 13.07
N ALA A 65 37.16 15.76 14.11
CA ALA A 65 36.77 17.14 14.37
C ALA A 65 38.05 17.92 14.73
N ALA A 66 38.74 18.42 13.71
CA ALA A 66 39.81 19.38 13.88
C ALA A 66 39.18 20.65 14.44
N ARG A 67 39.22 20.79 15.77
CA ARG A 67 38.95 22.04 16.46
C ARG A 67 40.05 23.02 16.08
N VAL A 68 39.79 23.87 15.08
CA VAL A 68 40.61 25.05 14.83
C VAL A 68 39.77 26.27 15.15
N SER A 69 40.01 26.83 16.34
CA SER A 69 39.59 28.17 16.72
C SER A 69 40.69 29.14 16.31
N TRP A 70 40.39 30.11 15.45
CA TRP A 70 41.26 31.27 15.22
C TRP A 70 40.84 32.39 16.18
N THR A 71 41.77 32.84 17.02
CA THR A 71 41.81 34.19 17.60
C THR A 71 42.58 35.10 16.68
#